data_AF-A0A8I0BRJ8-F1
#
_entry.id   AF-A0A8I0BRJ8-F1
#
_cell.length_a   1.000
_cell.length_b   1.000
_cell.length_c   1.000
_cell.angle_alpha   90.00
_cell.angle_beta   90.00
_cell.angle_gamma   90.00
#
_symmetry.space_group_name_H-M   'P 1'
#
loop_
_entity.id
_entity.type
_entity.pdbx_description
1 polymer ?
#
loop_
_entity_poly.entity_id
_entity_poly.type
_entity_poly.pdbx_seq_one_letter_code
_entity_poly.pdbx_strand_id
1 'polypeptide(L)'
;MAALRLSNYKPLLKIIKPIPPLQNIKIHVHDKDVHSFVREWKLQKFGDDLNSFRHTITAVKRTKKPLVAIEIGRVGLVLRGLAPIIDNGSYLGSIEFMQGLNSIISEAASHKVEGFIVMKSEYLSTAKNLETAPRLNQNFVLASDRNALNQVLFDDLKDSDITQAGKSSQYFYTSIPIKGFNEKIVGYAVIAKNLTLVESVIQKAKSALTMQLVLMIFVDMCVLLILTLVVRKYVVNQNGTKLRVFSL
;
A
#
# COMPACT_ATOMS: atom_id res chain seq x y z
N MET A 1 43.22 -12.16 -1.43
CA MET A 1 42.14 -11.44 -0.72
C MET A 1 40.74 -11.64 -1.30
N ALA A 2 40.50 -11.56 -2.62
CA ALA A 2 39.16 -11.76 -3.20
C ALA A 2 38.55 -13.14 -2.91
N ALA A 3 39.34 -14.22 -2.99
CA ALA A 3 38.89 -15.59 -2.69
C ALA A 3 38.43 -15.79 -1.23
N LEU A 4 39.10 -15.15 -0.27
CA LEU A 4 38.74 -15.18 1.15
C LEU A 4 37.45 -14.39 1.46
N ARG A 5 37.15 -13.36 0.65
CA ARG A 5 35.88 -12.59 0.73
C ARG A 5 34.69 -13.37 0.17
N LEU A 6 34.94 -14.21 -0.84
CA LEU A 6 33.94 -15.06 -1.52
C LEU A 6 33.52 -16.30 -0.71
N SER A 7 34.38 -16.85 0.14
CA SER A 7 34.04 -18.01 0.98
C SER A 7 33.06 -17.66 2.10
N ASN A 8 33.17 -16.46 2.68
CA ASN A 8 32.49 -16.13 3.93
C ASN A 8 31.05 -15.61 3.76
N TYR A 9 30.64 -15.17 2.57
CA TYR A 9 29.28 -14.65 2.34
C TYR A 9 28.28 -15.72 1.85
N LYS A 10 28.76 -16.86 1.30
CA LYS A 10 27.90 -17.95 0.81
C LYS A 10 26.97 -18.55 1.88
N PRO A 11 27.40 -18.74 3.14
CA PRO A 11 26.51 -19.22 4.20
C PRO A 11 25.30 -18.29 4.46
N LEU A 12 25.51 -16.98 4.42
CA LEU A 12 24.43 -15.98 4.59
C LEU A 12 23.38 -16.11 3.48
N LEU A 13 23.80 -16.30 2.23
CA LEU A 13 22.86 -16.49 1.12
C LEU A 13 22.02 -17.76 1.27
N LYS A 14 22.60 -18.84 1.84
CA LYS A 14 21.86 -20.09 2.09
C LYS A 14 20.77 -19.93 3.16
N ILE A 15 20.93 -19.01 4.11
CA ILE A 15 19.94 -18.75 5.16
C ILE A 15 18.81 -17.85 4.62
N ILE A 16 19.14 -16.89 3.78
CA ILE A 16 18.22 -15.80 3.41
C ILE A 16 17.39 -16.14 2.16
N LYS A 17 17.99 -16.76 1.15
CA LYS A 17 17.30 -17.08 -0.12
C LYS A 17 16.10 -18.04 0.00
N PRO A 18 16.05 -18.98 0.96
CA PRO A 18 14.87 -19.84 1.14
C PRO A 18 13.62 -19.11 1.66
N ILE A 19 13.74 -17.90 2.19
CA ILE A 19 12.61 -17.14 2.74
C ILE A 19 11.82 -16.54 1.55
N PRO A 20 10.54 -16.91 1.33
CA PRO A 20 9.80 -16.56 0.11
C PRO A 20 9.80 -15.06 -0.27
N PRO A 21 9.51 -14.11 0.64
CA PRO A 21 9.57 -12.69 0.31
C PRO A 21 10.99 -12.19 -0.03
N LEU A 22 12.03 -12.95 0.30
CA LEU A 22 13.44 -12.56 0.19
C LEU A 22 14.18 -13.25 -0.97
N GLN A 23 13.50 -14.08 -1.78
CA GLN A 23 14.13 -14.86 -2.86
C GLN A 23 14.86 -13.98 -3.90
N ASN A 24 14.35 -12.77 -4.15
CA ASN A 24 14.89 -11.83 -5.15
C ASN A 24 15.75 -10.71 -4.53
N ILE A 25 16.20 -10.87 -3.29
CA ILE A 25 17.00 -9.85 -2.61
C ILE A 25 18.45 -9.90 -3.07
N LYS A 26 18.99 -8.71 -3.31
CA LYS A 26 20.42 -8.49 -3.56
C LYS A 26 21.11 -8.07 -2.27
N ILE A 27 22.28 -8.66 -2.03
CA ILE A 27 23.10 -8.34 -0.83
C ILE A 27 24.31 -7.50 -1.23
N HIS A 28 24.55 -6.43 -0.47
CA HIS A 28 25.76 -5.61 -0.56
C HIS A 28 26.35 -5.42 0.83
N VAL A 29 27.61 -5.82 0.99
CA VAL A 29 28.37 -5.63 2.23
C VAL A 29 29.34 -4.46 2.05
N HIS A 30 29.47 -3.65 3.09
CA HIS A 30 30.34 -2.48 3.16
C HIS A 30 31.33 -2.63 4.30
N ASP A 31 32.53 -2.07 4.14
CA ASP A 31 33.52 -2.03 5.22
C ASP A 31 33.30 -0.84 6.18
N LYS A 32 34.14 -0.76 7.21
CA LYS A 32 34.09 0.31 8.23
C LYS A 32 34.25 1.72 7.65
N ASP A 33 34.86 1.85 6.48
CA ASP A 33 35.16 3.12 5.83
C ASP A 33 34.10 3.49 4.76
N VAL A 34 33.01 2.70 4.68
CA VAL A 34 31.91 2.89 3.72
C VAL A 34 32.36 2.60 2.28
N HIS A 35 33.35 1.73 2.10
CA HIS A 35 33.68 1.21 0.78
C HIS A 35 32.91 -0.08 0.49
N SER A 36 32.65 -0.32 -0.79
CA SER A 36 32.02 -1.54 -1.26
C SER A 36 32.90 -2.77 -1.00
N PHE A 37 32.50 -3.66 -0.10
CA PHE A 37 33.25 -4.88 0.21
C PHE A 37 32.87 -6.06 -0.69
N VAL A 38 31.57 -6.38 -0.77
CA VAL A 38 31.04 -7.47 -1.61
C VAL A 38 29.69 -7.05 -2.19
N ARG A 39 29.50 -7.24 -3.51
CA ARG A 39 28.20 -7.12 -4.19
C ARG A 39 27.81 -8.48 -4.73
N GLU A 40 26.72 -9.06 -4.25
CA GLU A 40 26.31 -10.43 -4.62
C GLU A 40 26.18 -10.62 -6.14
N TRP A 41 25.70 -9.61 -6.86
CA TRP A 41 25.52 -9.63 -8.31
C TRP A 41 26.74 -9.17 -9.13
N LYS A 42 27.81 -8.68 -8.49
CA LYS A 42 29.03 -8.22 -9.18
C LYS A 42 30.26 -8.39 -8.28
N LEU A 43 30.58 -9.66 -8.00
CA LEU A 43 31.62 -10.06 -7.05
C LEU A 43 33.02 -9.51 -7.38
N GLN A 44 33.29 -9.24 -8.66
CA GLN A 44 34.56 -8.66 -9.14
C GLN A 44 34.64 -7.14 -8.92
N LYS A 45 33.57 -6.46 -8.48
CA LYS A 45 33.55 -5.02 -8.22
C LYS A 45 33.51 -4.72 -6.72
N PHE A 46 34.62 -4.21 -6.20
CA PHE A 46 34.81 -3.84 -4.79
C PHE A 46 35.70 -2.59 -4.68
N GLY A 47 35.78 -2.01 -3.49
CA GLY A 47 36.61 -0.83 -3.18
C GLY A 47 36.00 0.51 -3.60
N ASP A 48 34.85 0.52 -4.29
CA ASP A 48 34.13 1.76 -4.60
C ASP A 48 33.87 2.56 -3.31
N ASP A 49 34.25 3.83 -3.30
CA ASP A 49 33.84 4.76 -2.24
C ASP A 49 32.38 5.15 -2.42
N LEU A 50 31.60 4.99 -1.34
CA LEU A 50 30.16 5.21 -1.31
C LEU A 50 29.77 6.43 -0.47
N ASN A 51 30.72 7.07 0.22
CA ASN A 51 30.43 8.12 1.21
C ASN A 51 29.65 9.31 0.63
N SER A 52 29.93 9.70 -0.61
CA SER A 52 29.37 10.91 -1.23
C SER A 52 27.93 10.77 -1.73
N PHE A 53 27.42 9.55 -1.94
CA PHE A 53 26.11 9.33 -2.55
C PHE A 53 25.24 8.25 -1.88
N ARG A 54 25.77 7.52 -0.89
CA ARG A 54 25.02 6.48 -0.16
C ARG A 54 24.74 6.92 1.28
N HIS A 55 23.93 7.96 1.43
CA HIS A 55 23.63 8.57 2.73
C HIS A 55 23.05 7.60 3.77
N THR A 56 22.29 6.58 3.34
CA THR A 56 21.79 5.51 4.22
C THR A 56 22.90 4.69 4.87
N ILE A 57 23.96 4.36 4.13
CA ILE A 57 25.11 3.60 4.66
C ILE A 57 25.87 4.44 5.68
N THR A 58 26.12 5.71 5.35
CA THR A 58 26.77 6.67 6.26
C THR A 58 25.93 6.89 7.52
N ALA A 59 24.61 6.94 7.40
CA ALA A 59 23.70 7.04 8.53
C ALA A 59 23.83 5.83 9.47
N VAL A 60 23.85 4.61 8.92
CA VAL A 60 24.02 3.37 9.71
C VAL A 60 25.39 3.33 10.39
N LYS A 61 26.47 3.75 9.72
CA LYS A 61 27.80 3.88 10.34
C LYS A 61 27.78 4.84 11.53
N ARG A 62 27.12 5.99 11.38
CA ARG A 62 27.03 7.03 12.42
C ARG A 62 26.16 6.60 13.60
N THR A 63 24.97 6.05 13.33
CA THR A 63 23.99 5.71 14.38
C THR A 63 24.24 4.36 15.00
N LYS A 64 24.95 3.46 14.29
CA LYS A 64 25.10 2.05 14.65
C LYS A 64 23.76 1.36 14.91
N LYS A 65 22.71 1.76 14.20
CA LYS A 65 21.37 1.19 14.29
C LYS A 65 20.89 0.68 12.94
N PRO A 66 20.07 -0.39 12.88
CA PRO A 66 19.41 -0.80 11.66
C PRO A 66 18.56 0.32 11.07
N LEU A 67 18.43 0.32 9.74
CA LEU A 67 17.69 1.33 9.00
C LEU A 67 16.97 0.70 7.81
N VAL A 68 15.70 1.06 7.61
CA VAL A 68 14.94 0.71 6.40
C VAL A 68 14.58 2.00 5.69
N ALA A 69 14.83 2.06 4.40
CA ALA A 69 14.49 3.21 3.57
C ALA A 69 14.19 2.80 2.14
N ILE A 70 13.38 3.60 1.47
CA ILE A 70 13.25 3.53 0.01
C ILE A 70 14.20 4.57 -0.58
N GLU A 71 14.94 4.15 -1.59
CA GLU A 71 15.85 5.03 -2.31
C GLU A 71 15.67 4.90 -3.81
N ILE A 72 15.97 5.98 -4.51
CA ILE A 72 15.95 6.00 -5.96
C ILE A 72 17.34 5.56 -6.45
N GLY A 73 17.38 4.44 -7.14
CA GLY A 73 18.56 3.97 -7.88
C GLY A 73 18.35 4.11 -9.39
N ARG A 74 19.34 3.64 -10.15
CA ARG A 74 19.24 3.60 -11.62
C ARG A 74 18.03 2.83 -12.13
N VAL A 75 17.60 1.80 -11.38
CA VAL A 75 16.46 0.95 -11.72
C VAL A 75 15.11 1.51 -11.26
N GLY A 76 15.08 2.70 -10.64
CA GLY A 76 13.87 3.26 -10.02
C GLY A 76 13.87 3.12 -8.50
N LEU A 77 12.70 2.87 -7.93
CA LEU A 77 12.50 2.73 -6.48
C LEU A 77 13.02 1.38 -5.97
N VAL A 78 13.87 1.42 -4.95
CA VAL A 78 14.45 0.23 -4.32
C VAL A 78 14.24 0.32 -2.81
N LEU A 79 13.61 -0.70 -2.24
CA LEU A 79 13.56 -0.90 -0.79
C LEU A 79 14.92 -1.40 -0.31
N ARG A 80 15.45 -0.75 0.71
CA ARG A 80 16.74 -1.08 1.31
C ARG A 80 16.59 -1.30 2.79
N GLY A 81 17.08 -2.44 3.28
CA GLY A 81 17.26 -2.73 4.69
C GLY A 81 18.74 -2.83 5.01
N LEU A 82 19.23 -2.00 5.93
CA LEU A 82 20.63 -1.95 6.33
C LEU A 82 20.77 -2.29 7.82
N ALA A 83 21.83 -3.03 8.15
CA ALA A 83 22.20 -3.31 9.53
C ALA A 83 23.71 -3.14 9.73
N PRO A 84 24.14 -2.58 10.88
CA PRO A 84 25.56 -2.49 11.21
C PRO A 84 26.11 -3.88 11.56
N ILE A 85 27.36 -4.14 11.17
CA ILE A 85 28.13 -5.30 11.61
C ILE A 85 29.02 -4.84 12.75
N ILE A 86 28.76 -5.34 13.95
CA ILE A 86 29.44 -4.94 15.17
C ILE A 86 30.05 -6.18 15.81
N ASP A 87 31.33 -6.11 16.16
CA ASP A 87 32.03 -7.13 16.93
C ASP A 87 32.72 -6.47 18.12
N ASN A 88 32.50 -7.01 19.32
CA ASN A 88 33.06 -6.47 20.56
C ASN A 88 32.92 -4.93 20.71
N GLY A 89 31.74 -4.40 20.33
CA GLY A 89 31.45 -2.96 20.37
C GLY A 89 32.07 -2.13 19.23
N SER A 90 32.92 -2.73 18.40
CA SER A 90 33.58 -2.09 17.26
C SER A 90 32.75 -2.23 15.98
N TYR A 91 32.56 -1.13 15.25
CA TYR A 91 31.88 -1.14 13.96
C TYR A 91 32.81 -1.65 12.87
N LEU A 92 32.48 -2.79 12.28
CA LEU A 92 33.27 -3.42 11.22
C LEU A 92 32.79 -3.06 9.81
N GLY A 93 31.58 -2.53 9.70
CA GLY A 93 30.93 -2.25 8.42
C GLY A 93 29.42 -2.42 8.50
N SER A 94 28.77 -2.61 7.36
CA SER A 94 27.33 -2.84 7.31
C SER A 94 26.94 -3.83 6.22
N ILE A 95 25.77 -4.45 6.40
CA ILE A 95 25.11 -5.26 5.39
C ILE A 95 23.86 -4.55 4.91
N GLU A 96 23.63 -4.58 3.60
CA GLU A 96 22.46 -4.02 2.93
C GLU A 96 21.75 -5.10 2.12
N PHE A 97 20.43 -5.14 2.29
CA PHE A 97 19.49 -5.92 1.50
C PHE A 97 18.72 -4.98 0.58
N MET A 98 18.67 -5.30 -0.70
CA MET A 98 17.95 -4.52 -1.72
C MET A 98 16.88 -5.36 -2.38
N GLN A 99 15.68 -4.78 -2.51
CA GLN A 99 14.57 -5.38 -3.23
C GLN A 99 13.85 -4.31 -4.06
N GLY A 100 13.55 -4.64 -5.32
CA GLY A 100 12.64 -3.82 -6.12
C GLY A 100 11.21 -3.94 -5.61
N LEU A 101 10.38 -2.92 -5.81
CA LEU A 101 9.01 -2.92 -5.27
C LEU A 101 8.02 -3.79 -6.08
N ASN A 102 8.44 -4.36 -7.21
CA ASN A 102 7.59 -5.17 -8.09
C ASN A 102 6.97 -6.38 -7.39
N SER A 103 7.74 -7.07 -6.54
CA SER A 103 7.24 -8.26 -5.82
C SER A 103 6.08 -7.92 -4.89
N ILE A 104 6.04 -6.69 -4.36
CA ILE A 104 4.96 -6.22 -3.47
C ILE A 104 3.65 -6.08 -4.26
N ILE A 105 3.72 -5.56 -5.49
CA ILE A 105 2.54 -5.41 -6.36
C ILE A 105 2.06 -6.75 -6.90
N SER A 106 2.99 -7.63 -7.30
CA SER A 106 2.62 -8.98 -7.73
C SER A 106 1.91 -9.78 -6.62
N GLU A 107 2.38 -9.66 -5.38
CA GLU A 107 1.74 -10.27 -4.22
C GLU A 107 0.34 -9.68 -3.98
N ALA A 108 0.19 -8.35 -4.03
CA ALA A 108 -1.11 -7.69 -3.89
C ALA A 108 -2.11 -8.14 -4.98
N ALA A 109 -1.64 -8.27 -6.22
CA ALA A 109 -2.46 -8.75 -7.33
C ALA A 109 -3.00 -10.17 -7.10
N SER A 110 -2.23 -11.05 -6.45
CA SER A 110 -2.67 -12.40 -6.09
C SER A 110 -3.89 -12.40 -5.15
N HIS A 111 -4.09 -11.32 -4.40
CA HIS A 111 -5.23 -11.10 -3.51
C HIS A 111 -6.37 -10.28 -4.15
N LYS A 112 -6.42 -10.19 -5.48
CA LYS A 112 -7.43 -9.42 -6.25
C LYS A 112 -7.43 -7.92 -5.93
N VAL A 113 -6.28 -7.40 -5.52
CA VAL A 113 -6.07 -5.96 -5.34
C VAL A 113 -5.32 -5.46 -6.57
N GLU A 114 -5.98 -4.63 -7.36
CA GLU A 114 -5.36 -4.03 -8.54
C GLU A 114 -4.56 -2.80 -8.11
N GLY A 115 -3.40 -2.60 -8.72
CA GLY A 115 -2.56 -1.48 -8.37
C GLY A 115 -1.28 -1.42 -9.17
N PHE A 116 -0.59 -0.31 -9.02
CA PHE A 116 0.70 -0.06 -9.64
C PHE A 116 1.48 0.94 -8.81
N ILE A 117 2.79 1.01 -9.03
CA ILE A 117 3.65 1.99 -8.36
C ILE A 117 4.08 3.02 -9.38
N VAL A 118 3.98 4.29 -9.00
CA VAL A 118 4.57 5.40 -9.75
C VAL A 118 5.64 6.11 -8.94
N MET A 119 6.60 6.66 -9.64
CA MET A 119 7.62 7.56 -9.12
C MET A 119 7.40 8.95 -9.69
N LYS A 120 7.74 10.00 -8.94
CA LYS A 120 7.70 11.36 -9.47
C LYS A 120 8.71 11.53 -10.60
N SER A 121 8.28 12.19 -11.68
CA SER A 121 9.08 12.46 -12.87
C SER A 121 10.36 13.24 -12.58
N GLU A 122 10.38 14.07 -11.52
CA GLU A 122 11.57 14.86 -11.10
C GLU A 122 12.80 13.99 -10.81
N TYR A 123 12.61 12.71 -10.46
CA TYR A 123 13.70 11.78 -10.14
C TYR A 123 14.21 10.96 -11.34
N LEU A 124 13.68 11.18 -12.55
CA LEU A 124 14.11 10.48 -13.77
C LEU A 124 15.59 10.68 -14.10
N SER A 125 16.18 11.82 -13.73
CA SER A 125 17.61 12.09 -13.90
C SER A 125 18.51 11.05 -13.20
N THR A 126 18.02 10.48 -12.10
CA THR A 126 18.68 9.42 -11.33
C THR A 126 18.23 8.03 -11.78
N ALA A 127 16.92 7.86 -12.01
CA ALA A 127 16.29 6.60 -12.39
C ALA A 127 16.30 6.36 -13.91
N LYS A 128 17.51 6.24 -14.48
CA LYS A 128 17.74 6.10 -15.93
C LYS A 128 16.96 4.98 -16.61
N ASN A 129 16.72 3.86 -15.92
CA ASN A 129 15.98 2.75 -16.51
C ASN A 129 14.46 3.03 -16.65
N LEU A 130 13.96 4.10 -16.02
CA LEU A 130 12.55 4.51 -16.11
C LEU A 130 12.31 5.59 -17.17
N GLU A 131 13.34 6.06 -17.89
CA GLU A 131 13.18 7.09 -18.93
C GLU A 131 12.22 6.66 -20.05
N THR A 132 12.19 5.36 -20.36
CA THR A 132 11.29 4.79 -21.38
C THR A 132 9.99 4.23 -20.80
N ALA A 133 9.79 4.31 -19.48
CA ALA A 133 8.60 3.76 -18.81
C ALA A 133 7.34 4.56 -19.13
N PRO A 134 6.15 3.92 -19.15
CA PRO A 134 4.89 4.60 -19.35
C PRO A 134 4.72 5.73 -18.33
N ARG A 135 4.31 6.90 -18.82
CA ARG A 135 3.96 8.03 -17.97
C ARG A 135 2.48 7.94 -17.64
N LEU A 136 2.16 8.06 -16.36
CA LEU A 136 0.77 8.22 -15.93
C LEU A 136 0.30 9.63 -16.33
N ASN A 137 1.11 10.64 -16.02
CA ASN A 137 0.90 12.02 -16.42
C ASN A 137 2.24 12.78 -16.41
N GLN A 138 2.20 14.11 -16.45
CA GLN A 138 3.41 14.95 -16.44
C GLN A 138 4.26 14.73 -15.17
N ASN A 139 3.60 14.45 -14.03
CA ASN A 139 4.22 14.37 -12.71
C ASN A 139 4.71 12.98 -12.33
N PHE A 140 4.19 11.92 -12.97
CA PHE A 140 4.40 10.54 -12.55
C PHE A 140 4.75 9.59 -13.69
N VAL A 141 5.72 8.71 -13.42
CA VAL A 141 6.17 7.63 -14.29
C VAL A 141 5.96 6.28 -13.61
N LEU A 142 5.57 5.26 -14.37
CA LEU A 142 5.43 3.89 -13.86
C LEU A 142 6.78 3.38 -13.35
N ALA A 143 6.78 2.88 -12.12
CA ALA A 143 7.94 2.30 -11.44
C ALA A 143 7.75 0.81 -11.10
N SER A 144 6.54 0.26 -11.30
CA SER A 144 6.28 -1.19 -11.25
C SER A 144 6.49 -1.88 -12.61
N ASP A 145 6.52 -3.21 -12.62
CA ASP A 145 6.61 -4.00 -13.86
C ASP A 145 5.43 -3.70 -14.80
N ARG A 146 5.74 -3.51 -16.09
CA ARG A 146 4.74 -3.28 -17.14
C ARG A 146 3.88 -4.51 -17.39
N ASN A 147 4.43 -5.72 -17.23
CA ASN A 147 3.71 -6.95 -17.50
C ASN A 147 2.63 -7.24 -16.45
N ALA A 148 2.80 -6.71 -15.24
CA ALA A 148 1.82 -6.82 -14.16
C ALA A 148 0.82 -5.65 -14.13
N LEU A 149 0.93 -4.70 -15.07
CA LEU A 149 0.10 -3.52 -15.11
C LEU A 149 -1.28 -3.84 -15.69
N ASN A 150 -2.35 -3.52 -14.96
CA ASN A 150 -3.66 -3.37 -15.59
C ASN A 150 -3.67 -2.06 -16.40
N GLN A 151 -3.56 -2.19 -17.72
CA GLN A 151 -3.53 -1.06 -18.64
C GLN A 151 -4.81 -0.22 -18.59
N VAL A 152 -5.97 -0.85 -18.42
CA VAL A 152 -7.27 -0.15 -18.32
C VAL A 152 -7.30 0.75 -17.09
N LEU A 153 -6.86 0.22 -15.95
CA LEU A 153 -6.74 1.00 -14.71
C LEU A 153 -5.72 2.14 -14.87
N PHE A 154 -4.55 1.86 -15.45
CA PHE A 154 -3.51 2.87 -15.63
C PHE A 154 -3.97 4.02 -16.52
N ASP A 155 -4.67 3.71 -17.61
CA ASP A 155 -5.18 4.71 -18.55
C ASP A 155 -6.34 5.53 -17.95
N ASP A 156 -7.23 4.91 -17.17
CA ASP A 156 -8.35 5.59 -16.49
C ASP A 156 -7.88 6.60 -15.42
N LEU A 157 -6.68 6.41 -14.87
CA LEU A 157 -6.11 7.29 -13.84
C LEU A 157 -5.18 8.38 -14.37
N LYS A 158 -4.99 8.52 -15.69
CA LYS A 158 -4.08 9.53 -16.28
C LYS A 158 -4.44 10.96 -15.89
N ASP A 159 -5.74 11.28 -15.92
CA ASP A 159 -6.26 12.62 -15.62
C ASP A 159 -6.68 12.78 -14.15
N SER A 160 -6.45 11.76 -13.32
CA SER A 160 -6.83 11.73 -11.92
C SER A 160 -5.73 12.29 -11.00
N ASP A 161 -6.12 13.00 -9.94
CA ASP A 161 -5.21 13.35 -8.85
C ASP A 161 -4.98 12.14 -7.94
N ILE A 162 -4.00 11.32 -8.30
CA ILE A 162 -3.62 10.13 -7.54
C ILE A 162 -2.97 10.44 -6.19
N THR A 163 -2.74 11.70 -5.80
CA THR A 163 -2.13 12.01 -4.50
C THR A 163 -3.11 11.84 -3.33
N GLN A 164 -4.41 11.74 -3.62
CA GLN A 164 -5.48 11.55 -2.65
C GLN A 164 -6.36 10.37 -3.06
N ALA A 165 -7.25 9.94 -2.16
CA ALA A 165 -8.26 8.96 -2.52
C ALA A 165 -9.32 9.60 -3.42
N GLY A 166 -9.81 8.87 -4.41
CA GLY A 166 -10.73 9.41 -5.40
C GLY A 166 -11.49 8.34 -6.18
N LYS A 167 -12.34 8.83 -7.09
CA LYS A 167 -13.11 8.02 -8.03
C LYS A 167 -12.76 8.49 -9.44
N SER A 168 -12.48 7.53 -10.32
CA SER A 168 -12.32 7.72 -11.76
C SER A 168 -13.57 7.19 -12.50
N SER A 169 -13.50 6.99 -13.82
CA SER A 169 -14.65 6.50 -14.57
C SER A 169 -15.00 5.05 -14.23
N GLN A 170 -14.00 4.21 -13.96
CA GLN A 170 -14.18 2.77 -13.72
C GLN A 170 -13.69 2.29 -12.35
N TYR A 171 -12.93 3.10 -11.61
CA TYR A 171 -12.31 2.66 -10.37
C TYR A 171 -12.53 3.64 -9.21
N PHE A 172 -12.61 3.08 -8.01
CA PHE A 172 -12.29 3.79 -6.78
C PHE A 172 -10.83 3.51 -6.45
N TYR A 173 -10.04 4.56 -6.22
CA TYR A 173 -8.61 4.44 -5.99
C TYR A 173 -8.17 5.17 -4.73
N THR A 174 -7.09 4.68 -4.15
CA THR A 174 -6.37 5.33 -3.06
C THR A 174 -4.88 5.11 -3.24
N SER A 175 -4.06 5.98 -2.64
CA SER A 175 -2.63 5.96 -2.84
C SER A 175 -1.90 6.03 -1.52
N ILE A 176 -0.88 5.20 -1.38
CA ILE A 176 0.04 5.22 -0.24
C ILE A 176 1.28 6.02 -0.67
N PRO A 177 1.60 7.14 0.03
CA PRO A 177 2.79 7.91 -0.30
C PRO A 177 4.06 7.11 0.01
N ILE A 178 4.94 7.01 -0.99
CA ILE A 178 6.23 6.37 -0.85
C ILE A 178 7.24 7.44 -0.47
N LYS A 179 7.72 7.38 0.78
CA LYS A 179 8.74 8.29 1.29
C LYS A 179 10.15 7.73 1.05
N GLY A 180 11.03 8.60 0.57
CA GLY A 180 12.45 8.31 0.48
C GLY A 180 13.16 8.44 1.84
N PHE A 181 14.46 8.12 1.87
CA PHE A 181 15.32 8.25 3.06
C PHE A 181 15.29 9.64 3.74
N ASN A 182 15.04 10.70 2.98
CA ASN A 182 14.97 12.08 3.48
C ASN A 182 13.54 12.54 3.85
N GLU A 183 12.62 11.60 4.07
CA GLU A 183 11.18 11.83 4.33
C GLU A 183 10.42 12.53 3.19
N LYS A 184 11.07 12.83 2.04
CA LYS A 184 10.38 13.38 0.88
C LYS A 184 9.59 12.30 0.17
N ILE A 185 8.39 12.63 -0.29
CA ILE A 185 7.59 11.73 -1.12
C ILE A 185 8.23 11.62 -2.50
N VAL A 186 8.69 10.41 -2.83
CA VAL A 186 9.35 10.07 -4.10
C VAL A 186 8.42 9.41 -5.10
N GLY A 187 7.26 8.93 -4.66
CA GLY A 187 6.29 8.23 -5.49
C GLY A 187 5.03 7.85 -4.71
N TYR A 188 4.17 7.05 -5.34
CA TYR A 188 2.94 6.55 -4.75
C TYR A 188 2.71 5.09 -5.16
N ALA A 189 2.25 4.28 -4.22
CA ALA A 189 1.64 2.99 -4.53
C ALA A 189 0.14 3.21 -4.67
N VAL A 190 -0.37 3.09 -5.89
CA VAL A 190 -1.79 3.26 -6.22
C VAL A 190 -2.47 1.91 -6.11
N ILE A 191 -3.57 1.87 -5.36
CA ILE A 191 -4.43 0.70 -5.20
C ILE A 191 -5.82 1.09 -5.64
N ALA A 192 -6.46 0.24 -6.43
CA ALA A 192 -7.76 0.52 -7.01
C ALA A 192 -8.68 -0.70 -7.00
N LYS A 193 -9.98 -0.42 -7.04
CA LYS A 193 -11.04 -1.42 -7.10
C LYS A 193 -12.14 -0.96 -8.04
N ASN A 194 -12.61 -1.86 -8.89
CA ASN A 194 -13.63 -1.55 -9.88
C ASN A 194 -14.91 -1.03 -9.22
N LEU A 195 -15.44 0.08 -9.74
CA LEU A 195 -16.64 0.73 -9.24
C LEU A 195 -17.87 -0.14 -9.31
N THR A 196 -18.01 -1.00 -10.32
CA THR A 196 -19.17 -1.90 -10.43
C THR A 196 -19.27 -2.79 -9.19
N LEU A 197 -18.12 -3.27 -8.70
CA LEU A 197 -18.07 -4.10 -7.51
C LEU A 197 -18.37 -3.29 -6.25
N VAL A 198 -17.86 -2.05 -6.17
CA VAL A 198 -18.16 -1.12 -5.07
C VAL A 198 -19.63 -0.70 -5.06
N GLU A 199 -20.17 -0.29 -6.21
CA GLU A 199 -21.55 0.11 -6.41
C GLU A 199 -22.50 -1.04 -6.16
N SER A 200 -22.18 -2.28 -6.55
CA SER A 200 -23.01 -3.45 -6.20
C SER A 200 -23.12 -3.66 -4.69
N VAL A 201 -22.05 -3.42 -3.94
CA VAL A 201 -22.05 -3.49 -2.47
C VAL A 201 -22.85 -2.32 -1.89
N ILE A 202 -22.68 -1.12 -2.43
CA ILE A 202 -23.44 0.07 -2.03
C ILE A 202 -24.94 -0.11 -2.32
N GLN A 203 -25.31 -0.65 -3.48
CA GLN A 203 -26.71 -0.89 -3.85
C GLN A 203 -27.34 -1.97 -2.98
N LYS A 204 -26.61 -3.04 -2.65
CA LYS A 204 -27.06 -4.04 -1.67
C LYS A 204 -27.28 -3.41 -0.29
N ALA A 205 -26.34 -2.60 0.18
CA ALA A 205 -26.48 -1.89 1.44
C ALA A 205 -27.67 -0.91 1.42
N LYS A 206 -27.83 -0.15 0.33
CA LYS A 206 -28.95 0.78 0.14
C LYS A 206 -30.28 0.03 0.10
N SER A 207 -30.38 -1.07 -0.63
CA SER A 207 -31.61 -1.88 -0.69
C SER A 207 -31.97 -2.46 0.68
N ALA A 208 -31.00 -2.95 1.44
CA ALA A 208 -31.22 -3.41 2.81
C ALA A 208 -31.72 -2.26 3.73
N LEU A 209 -31.11 -1.08 3.63
CA LEU A 209 -31.55 0.12 4.37
C LEU A 209 -32.97 0.54 3.96
N THR A 210 -33.28 0.56 2.67
CA THR A 210 -34.63 0.88 2.18
C THR A 210 -35.65 -0.14 2.68
N MET A 211 -35.33 -1.44 2.63
CA MET A 211 -36.21 -2.50 3.15
C MET A 211 -36.46 -2.33 4.66
N GLN A 212 -35.41 -2.00 5.42
CA GLN A 212 -35.52 -1.70 6.85
C GLN A 212 -36.44 -0.50 7.10
N LEU A 213 -36.31 0.59 6.34
CA LEU A 213 -37.18 1.77 6.47
C LEU A 213 -38.65 1.45 6.15
N VAL A 214 -38.91 0.67 5.09
CA VAL A 214 -40.26 0.23 4.71
C VAL A 214 -40.88 -0.64 5.80
N LEU A 215 -40.11 -1.59 6.35
CA LEU A 215 -40.55 -2.43 7.46
C LEU A 215 -40.88 -1.59 8.71
N MET A 216 -40.07 -0.57 8.99
CA MET A 216 -40.27 0.35 10.12
C MET A 216 -41.61 1.10 10.00
N ILE A 217 -41.88 1.69 8.83
CA ILE A 217 -43.14 2.39 8.54
C ILE A 217 -44.33 1.43 8.64
N PHE A 218 -44.19 0.19 8.17
CA PHE A 218 -45.24 -0.81 8.26
C PHE A 218 -45.57 -1.16 9.72
N VAL A 219 -44.56 -1.37 10.56
CA VAL A 219 -44.74 -1.64 11.99
C VAL A 219 -45.43 -0.45 12.67
N ASP A 220 -45.00 0.77 12.39
CA ASP A 220 -45.61 1.99 12.94
C ASP A 220 -47.09 2.11 12.55
N MET A 221 -47.44 1.84 11.30
CA MET A 221 -48.83 1.80 10.82
C MET A 221 -49.66 0.74 11.55
N CYS A 222 -49.12 -0.47 11.76
CA CYS A 222 -49.81 -1.51 12.51
C CYS A 222 -50.05 -1.11 13.96
N VAL A 223 -49.06 -0.51 14.62
CA VAL A 223 -49.18 -0.02 16.01
C VAL A 223 -50.25 1.07 16.10
N LEU A 224 -50.24 2.03 15.17
CA LEU A 224 -51.23 3.12 15.12
C LEU A 224 -52.65 2.57 14.89
N LEU A 225 -52.80 1.58 14.02
CA LEU A 225 -54.08 0.92 13.76
C LEU A 225 -54.59 0.20 15.02
N ILE A 226 -53.74 -0.56 15.70
CA ILE A 226 -54.09 -1.27 16.93
C ILE A 226 -54.51 -0.27 18.03
N LEU A 227 -53.74 0.81 18.22
CA LEU A 227 -54.09 1.89 19.15
C LEU A 227 -55.47 2.49 18.83
N THR A 228 -55.74 2.77 17.55
CA THR A 228 -57.03 3.32 17.10
C THR A 228 -58.17 2.36 17.38
N LEU A 229 -57.99 1.06 17.14
CA LEU A 229 -59.00 0.03 17.42
C LEU A 229 -59.26 -0.11 18.93
N VAL A 230 -58.21 -0.07 19.76
CA VAL A 230 -58.31 -0.12 21.23
C VAL A 230 -59.07 1.10 21.75
N VAL A 231 -58.70 2.31 21.35
CA VAL A 231 -59.38 3.55 21.74
C VAL A 231 -60.85 3.51 21.33
N ARG A 232 -61.16 3.08 20.10
CA ARG A 232 -62.54 2.95 19.61
C ARG A 232 -63.34 1.93 20.45
N LYS A 233 -62.75 0.78 20.78
CA LYS A 233 -63.43 -0.27 21.55
C LYS A 233 -63.70 0.14 23.00
N TYR A 234 -62.73 0.77 23.66
CA TYR A 234 -62.81 1.05 25.10
C TYR A 234 -63.35 2.43 25.45
N VAL A 235 -63.04 3.47 24.67
CA VAL A 235 -63.45 4.85 24.98
C VAL A 235 -64.78 5.20 24.30
N VAL A 236 -64.90 4.95 22.99
CA VAL A 236 -66.09 5.35 22.23
C VAL A 236 -67.28 4.45 22.53
N ASN A 237 -67.06 3.12 22.60
CA ASN A 237 -68.14 2.17 22.81
C ASN A 237 -68.70 2.17 24.25
N GLN A 238 -67.97 2.64 25.26
CA GLN A 238 -68.50 2.80 26.62
C GLN A 238 -69.52 3.94 26.74
N ASN A 239 -69.43 4.97 25.89
CA ASN A 239 -70.37 6.10 25.92
C ASN A 239 -71.75 5.77 25.34
N GLY A 240 -71.91 4.64 24.63
CA GLY A 240 -73.19 4.19 24.07
C GLY A 240 -74.14 3.49 25.06
N THR A 241 -73.67 3.10 26.25
CA THR A 241 -74.46 2.30 27.22
C THR A 241 -74.99 3.10 28.41
N LYS A 242 -74.98 4.45 28.35
CA LYS A 242 -75.46 5.34 29.43
C LYS A 242 -76.74 6.15 29.09
N LEU A 243 -77.55 5.71 28.12
CA LEU A 243 -78.81 6.36 27.75
C LEU A 243 -80.02 5.42 27.82
N ARG A 244 -80.20 4.70 28.93
CA ARG A 244 -81.53 4.23 29.34
C ARG A 244 -81.67 4.28 30.86
N VAL A 245 -82.83 4.78 31.26
CA VAL A 245 -83.38 4.86 32.63
C VAL A 245 -82.92 6.07 33.44
N PHE A 246 -83.69 7.15 33.36
CA PHE A 246 -84.40 7.70 34.52
C PHE A 246 -85.61 8.50 34.03
N SER A 247 -86.78 7.87 34.03
CA SER A 247 -88.08 8.53 34.01
C SER A 247 -88.88 7.97 35.19
N LEU A 248 -88.95 8.76 36.26
CA LEU A 248 -89.98 8.73 37.29
C LEU A 248 -90.19 10.18 37.74
#